data_AF-A0A4Q1D8P5-F1
#
_entry.id   AF-A0A4Q1D8P5-F1
#
_cell.length_a   1.000
_cell.length_b   1.000
_cell.length_c   1.000
_cell.angle_alpha   90.00
_cell.angle_beta   90.00
_cell.angle_gamma   90.00
#
_symmetry.space_group_name_H-M   'P 1'
#
loop_
_entity.id
_entity.type
_entity.pdbx_description
1 polymer ?
#
loop_
_entity_poly.entity_id
_entity_poly.type
_entity_poly.pdbx_seq_one_letter_code
_entity_poly.pdbx_strand_id
1 'polypeptide(L)'
;MDITPAGISFLLKIFPMRNALSLLVVTTGLFMACSTPSKEKQIEVTGEATMKVVPDMVEFSLSAANVKPAMKDAVAETQAAVNEILAVCKKYVQSESDIKVSAISTNKSYDYRGGRDLFNGYEASQVLDVTLKDITRMERFTEELLATKISRINNIRYNHTKSDSIMREVNLLALEDARKTAGKMCDKMDVSVGKVLYLSNYNRSNAFDRGVSYAGSDYNLQLYNKGFGGAGFKMTAEILEFRGSAYASFAIN
;
A
#
# COMPACT_ATOMS: atom_id res chain seq x y z
N MET A 1 -33.55 95.59 9.83
CA MET A 1 -34.54 94.49 9.82
C MET A 1 -33.92 93.25 10.43
N ASP A 2 -34.16 92.90 11.68
CA ASP A 2 -34.24 93.66 12.92
C ASP A 2 -34.22 92.59 14.04
N ILE A 3 -33.35 92.84 15.04
CA ILE A 3 -33.41 92.43 16.45
C ILE A 3 -33.56 90.94 16.87
N THR A 4 -32.49 90.44 17.50
CA THR A 4 -32.45 89.56 18.69
C THR A 4 -33.34 90.05 19.85
N PRO A 5 -33.44 89.37 21.03
CA PRO A 5 -33.43 87.93 21.41
C PRO A 5 -34.52 87.60 22.49
N ALA A 6 -34.37 86.46 23.19
CA ALA A 6 -34.78 86.16 24.59
C ALA A 6 -35.99 85.23 24.83
N GLY A 7 -35.71 84.11 25.53
CA GLY A 7 -36.10 83.95 26.93
C GLY A 7 -37.54 83.59 27.33
N ILE A 8 -37.68 82.42 27.96
CA ILE A 8 -38.45 82.14 29.19
C ILE A 8 -40.00 82.04 29.07
N SER A 9 -40.52 80.81 29.23
CA SER A 9 -41.29 80.37 30.42
C SER A 9 -42.48 79.43 30.10
N PHE A 10 -42.61 78.43 30.98
CA PHE A 10 -43.87 77.94 31.58
C PHE A 10 -44.64 76.74 30.98
N LEU A 11 -44.60 75.68 31.80
CA LEU A 11 -45.71 74.86 32.32
C LEU A 11 -46.14 73.54 31.65
N LEU A 12 -45.84 72.47 32.42
CA LEU A 12 -46.64 71.25 32.62
C LEU A 12 -48.15 71.46 32.51
N LYS A 13 -48.84 70.50 31.87
CA LYS A 13 -50.03 69.80 32.41
C LYS A 13 -50.32 68.53 31.59
N ILE A 14 -50.00 67.33 32.09
CA ILE A 14 -50.84 66.38 32.86
C ILE A 14 -51.64 65.37 31.97
N PHE A 15 -51.13 64.11 31.94
CA PHE A 15 -51.81 62.77 32.03
C PHE A 15 -53.00 62.38 31.09
N PRO A 16 -53.37 61.08 30.94
CA PRO A 16 -52.55 59.87 30.69
C PRO A 16 -53.21 58.77 29.78
N MET A 17 -52.35 57.91 29.24
CA MET A 17 -52.39 56.43 29.24
C MET A 17 -53.73 55.66 29.08
N ARG A 18 -53.99 55.13 27.86
CA ARG A 18 -54.65 53.83 27.62
C ARG A 18 -54.39 53.40 26.16
N ASN A 19 -54.06 52.13 25.93
CA ASN A 19 -53.88 51.44 24.63
C ASN A 19 -52.43 51.24 24.16
N ALA A 20 -51.75 50.26 24.77
CA ALA A 20 -50.63 49.55 24.17
C ALA A 20 -51.15 48.20 23.65
N LEU A 21 -51.66 48.14 22.41
CA LEU A 21 -51.96 46.88 21.72
C LEU A 21 -52.07 47.11 20.21
N SER A 22 -50.94 47.08 19.49
CA SER A 22 -50.87 46.75 18.04
C SER A 22 -49.43 46.82 17.55
N LEU A 23 -48.69 45.70 17.63
CA LEU A 23 -47.61 45.43 16.69
C LEU A 23 -47.37 43.91 16.63
N LEU A 24 -48.14 43.25 15.77
CA LEU A 24 -47.93 41.89 15.30
C LEU A 24 -48.12 41.96 13.79
N VAL A 25 -47.10 41.65 12.99
CA VAL A 25 -47.11 40.80 11.77
C VAL A 25 -45.69 40.82 11.17
N VAL A 26 -45.20 39.65 10.74
CA VAL A 26 -44.00 39.35 9.91
C VAL A 26 -42.67 39.12 10.63
N THR A 27 -42.57 38.03 11.41
CA THR A 27 -41.28 37.31 11.63
C THR A 27 -41.49 35.80 11.77
N THR A 28 -42.38 35.22 10.96
CA THR A 28 -42.65 33.77 10.98
C THR A 28 -42.40 33.19 9.60
N GLY A 29 -41.28 32.47 9.43
CA GLY A 29 -41.08 31.66 8.23
C GLY A 29 -39.63 31.47 7.80
N LEU A 30 -38.81 30.81 8.64
CA LEU A 30 -37.68 30.03 8.14
C LEU A 30 -37.44 28.83 9.07
N PHE A 31 -38.47 27.98 9.22
CA PHE A 31 -38.22 26.61 9.65
C PHE A 31 -37.59 25.88 8.46
N MET A 32 -36.25 25.83 8.44
CA MET A 32 -35.54 24.83 7.66
C MET A 32 -36.01 23.46 8.15
N ALA A 33 -36.84 22.79 7.35
CA ALA A 33 -37.03 21.35 7.46
C ALA A 33 -35.67 20.72 7.14
N CYS A 34 -34.90 20.42 8.19
CA CYS A 34 -33.80 19.48 8.09
C CYS A 34 -34.46 18.11 7.88
N SER A 35 -34.70 17.73 6.62
CA SER A 35 -35.06 16.36 6.27
C SER A 35 -33.85 15.50 6.57
N THR A 36 -33.82 14.91 7.76
CA THR A 36 -32.92 13.80 8.02
C THR A 36 -33.28 12.69 7.02
N PRO A 37 -32.37 12.25 6.14
CA PRO A 37 -32.66 11.14 5.26
C PRO A 37 -33.03 9.95 6.15
N SER A 38 -34.25 9.44 5.99
CA SER A 38 -34.69 8.20 6.63
C SER A 38 -33.65 7.13 6.31
N LYS A 39 -32.91 6.68 7.32
CA LYS A 39 -31.95 5.58 7.15
C LYS A 39 -32.78 4.36 6.79
N GLU A 40 -32.74 3.94 5.52
CA GLU A 40 -33.32 2.65 5.11
C GLU A 40 -32.78 1.57 6.07
N LYS A 41 -33.65 0.66 6.52
CA LYS A 41 -33.21 -0.48 7.32
C LYS A 41 -32.21 -1.26 6.48
N GLN A 42 -31.04 -1.52 7.04
CA GLN A 42 -29.96 -2.17 6.31
C GLN A 42 -29.23 -3.19 7.18
N ILE A 43 -28.61 -4.16 6.51
CA ILE A 43 -27.64 -5.07 7.09
C ILE A 43 -26.28 -4.79 6.46
N GLU A 44 -25.27 -4.69 7.31
CA GLU A 44 -23.88 -4.48 6.91
C GLU A 44 -23.08 -5.73 7.24
N VAL A 45 -22.35 -6.23 6.26
CA VAL A 45 -21.56 -7.47 6.38
C VAL A 45 -20.21 -7.30 5.72
N THR A 46 -19.25 -8.06 6.21
CA THR A 46 -17.96 -8.26 5.56
C THR A 46 -17.89 -9.72 5.12
N GLY A 47 -17.61 -9.96 3.85
CA GLY A 47 -17.26 -11.26 3.32
C GLY A 47 -15.76 -11.41 3.15
N GLU A 48 -15.28 -12.64 3.26
CA GLU A 48 -13.86 -12.97 3.15
C GLU A 48 -13.65 -14.10 2.15
N ALA A 49 -12.54 -14.06 1.43
CA ALA A 49 -12.13 -15.14 0.54
C ALA A 49 -10.62 -15.34 0.59
N THR A 50 -10.20 -16.59 0.39
CA THR A 50 -8.80 -16.96 0.27
C THR A 50 -8.62 -17.98 -0.84
N MET A 51 -7.61 -17.78 -1.70
CA MET A 51 -7.17 -18.76 -2.67
C MET A 51 -5.71 -19.14 -2.44
N LYS A 52 -5.43 -20.44 -2.49
CA LYS A 52 -4.08 -21.00 -2.34
C LYS A 52 -3.53 -21.40 -3.69
N VAL A 53 -2.36 -20.89 -4.05
CA VAL A 53 -1.76 -21.10 -5.38
C VAL A 53 -0.28 -21.42 -5.23
N VAL A 54 0.21 -22.38 -6.03
CA VAL A 54 1.64 -22.67 -6.11
C VAL A 54 2.31 -21.55 -6.92
N PRO A 55 3.37 -20.91 -6.41
CA PRO A 55 4.09 -19.88 -7.17
C PRO A 55 4.73 -20.47 -8.44
N ASP A 56 4.72 -19.70 -9.52
CA ASP A 56 5.39 -20.05 -10.78
C ASP A 56 6.58 -19.12 -11.09
N MET A 57 6.73 -18.03 -10.35
CA MET A 57 7.79 -17.05 -10.54
C MET A 57 8.43 -16.60 -9.22
N VAL A 58 9.63 -16.03 -9.33
CA VAL A 58 10.36 -15.44 -8.21
C VAL A 58 10.98 -14.11 -8.63
N GLU A 59 10.89 -13.13 -7.74
CA GLU A 59 11.50 -11.82 -7.84
C GLU A 59 12.63 -11.72 -6.82
N PHE A 60 13.75 -11.12 -7.18
CA PHE A 60 14.88 -10.94 -6.26
C PHE A 60 15.76 -9.76 -6.68
N SER A 61 16.52 -9.23 -5.73
CA SER A 61 17.47 -8.14 -5.95
C SER A 61 18.90 -8.64 -5.81
N LEU A 62 19.67 -8.52 -6.87
CA LEU A 62 21.09 -8.88 -6.91
C LEU A 62 21.93 -7.63 -6.69
N SER A 63 22.97 -7.69 -5.86
CA SER A 63 23.84 -6.54 -5.61
C SER A 63 25.29 -6.88 -5.86
N ALA A 64 25.98 -5.99 -6.56
CA ALA A 64 27.44 -5.96 -6.65
C ALA A 64 27.94 -4.71 -5.95
N ALA A 65 28.92 -4.86 -5.07
CA ALA A 65 29.54 -3.77 -4.34
C ALA A 65 31.04 -4.05 -4.20
N ASN A 66 31.86 -3.04 -4.51
CA ASN A 66 33.31 -3.13 -4.39
C ASN A 66 33.88 -1.87 -3.74
N VAL A 67 34.89 -2.06 -2.90
CA VAL A 67 35.63 -0.98 -2.24
C VAL A 67 37.03 -0.89 -2.84
N LYS A 68 37.45 0.31 -3.26
CA LYS A 68 38.80 0.59 -3.77
C LYS A 68 39.40 1.87 -3.22
N PRO A 69 40.73 2.01 -3.20
CA PRO A 69 41.40 3.26 -2.83
C PRO A 69 40.99 4.45 -3.71
N ALA A 70 40.67 4.23 -4.98
CA ALA A 70 40.20 5.25 -5.92
C ALA A 70 38.76 4.97 -6.37
N MET A 71 37.93 6.02 -6.41
CA MET A 71 36.53 5.94 -6.81
C MET A 71 36.33 5.36 -8.22
N LYS A 72 37.17 5.79 -9.17
CA LYS A 72 37.12 5.32 -10.57
C LYS A 72 37.27 3.81 -10.67
N ASP A 73 38.18 3.24 -9.86
CA ASP A 73 38.45 1.80 -9.87
C ASP A 73 37.33 1.01 -9.19
N ALA A 74 36.73 1.55 -8.12
CA ALA A 74 35.55 0.95 -7.48
C ALA A 74 34.38 0.87 -8.48
N VAL A 75 34.11 1.96 -9.20
CA VAL A 75 33.08 2.02 -10.23
C VAL A 75 33.36 1.02 -11.36
N ALA A 76 34.60 0.98 -11.86
CA ALA A 76 34.97 0.08 -12.96
C ALA A 76 34.83 -1.40 -12.57
N GLU A 77 35.27 -1.80 -11.37
CA GLU A 77 35.12 -3.18 -10.92
C GLU A 77 33.67 -3.56 -10.63
N THR A 78 32.87 -2.66 -10.04
CA THR A 78 31.44 -2.90 -9.84
C THR A 78 30.71 -3.04 -11.17
N GLN A 79 31.01 -2.21 -12.17
CA GLN A 79 30.40 -2.35 -13.49
C GLN A 79 30.78 -3.67 -14.18
N ALA A 80 32.03 -4.12 -14.03
CA ALA A 80 32.46 -5.41 -14.55
C ALA A 80 31.68 -6.58 -13.89
N ALA A 81 31.54 -6.56 -12.56
CA ALA A 81 30.76 -7.55 -11.82
C ALA A 81 29.27 -7.54 -12.25
N VAL A 82 28.68 -6.36 -12.44
CA VAL A 82 27.30 -6.20 -12.92
C VAL A 82 27.13 -6.78 -14.32
N ASN A 83 28.10 -6.59 -15.22
CA ASN A 83 28.04 -7.14 -16.57
C ASN A 83 28.09 -8.68 -16.56
N GLU A 84 28.89 -9.29 -15.69
CA GLU A 84 28.91 -10.75 -15.48
C GLU A 84 27.55 -11.26 -14.98
N ILE A 85 26.99 -10.61 -13.96
CA ILE A 85 25.66 -10.94 -13.40
C ILE A 85 24.59 -10.81 -14.48
N LEU A 86 24.59 -9.70 -15.23
CA LEU A 86 23.62 -9.45 -16.29
C LEU A 86 23.69 -10.52 -17.39
N ALA A 87 24.90 -10.96 -17.75
CA ALA A 87 25.10 -12.02 -18.73
C ALA A 87 24.50 -13.36 -18.26
N VAL A 88 24.61 -13.68 -16.96
CA VAL A 88 23.91 -14.84 -16.38
C VAL A 88 22.41 -14.64 -16.44
N CYS A 89 21.88 -13.52 -15.93
CA CYS A 89 20.44 -13.24 -15.91
C CYS A 89 19.78 -13.37 -17.29
N LYS A 90 20.43 -12.86 -18.36
CA LYS A 90 19.93 -12.94 -19.74
C LYS A 90 19.72 -14.37 -20.27
N LYS A 91 20.34 -15.39 -19.66
CA LYS A 91 20.12 -16.81 -20.04
C LYS A 91 18.84 -17.41 -19.45
N TYR A 92 18.28 -16.76 -18.42
CA TYR A 92 17.21 -17.30 -17.59
C TYR A 92 15.92 -16.46 -17.66
N VAL A 93 16.04 -15.15 -17.91
CA VAL A 93 14.86 -14.28 -18.12
C VAL A 93 14.29 -14.42 -19.54
N GLN A 94 12.99 -14.15 -19.68
CA GLN A 94 12.29 -14.22 -20.96
C GLN A 94 12.32 -12.89 -21.73
N SER A 95 12.41 -11.77 -21.02
CA SER A 95 12.40 -10.42 -21.58
C SER A 95 13.42 -9.53 -20.86
N GLU A 96 13.98 -8.55 -21.58
CA GLU A 96 14.83 -7.54 -20.95
C GLU A 96 14.05 -6.69 -19.93
N SER A 97 12.73 -6.58 -20.05
CA SER A 97 11.87 -5.90 -19.07
C SER A 97 11.84 -6.58 -17.71
N ASP A 98 12.22 -7.85 -17.64
CA ASP A 98 12.28 -8.64 -16.40
C ASP A 98 13.58 -8.37 -15.63
N ILE A 99 14.46 -7.51 -16.15
CA ILE A 99 15.68 -7.04 -15.47
C ILE A 99 15.63 -5.52 -15.39
N LYS A 100 15.72 -4.98 -14.18
CA LYS A 100 15.89 -3.55 -13.94
C LYS A 100 17.21 -3.33 -13.24
N VAL A 101 18.03 -2.44 -13.79
CA VAL A 101 19.34 -2.11 -13.23
C VAL A 101 19.26 -0.71 -12.64
N SER A 102 19.64 -0.57 -11.38
CA SER A 102 19.69 0.73 -10.72
C SER A 102 20.78 1.63 -11.30
N ALA A 103 20.72 2.92 -11.02
CA ALA A 103 21.91 3.76 -11.14
C ALA A 103 23.02 3.27 -10.19
N ILE A 104 24.27 3.53 -10.54
CA ILE A 104 25.40 3.25 -9.65
C ILE A 104 25.36 4.21 -8.45
N SER A 105 25.56 3.68 -7.26
CA SER A 105 25.70 4.42 -6.02
C SER A 105 27.15 4.39 -5.57
N THR A 106 27.64 5.52 -5.06
CA THR A 106 29.03 5.63 -4.60
C THR A 106 29.10 6.31 -3.25
N ASN A 107 29.92 5.79 -2.34
CA ASN A 107 30.11 6.37 -1.02
C ASN A 107 31.56 6.22 -0.55
N LYS A 108 31.93 6.91 0.52
CA LYS A 108 33.16 6.61 1.26
C LYS A 108 32.88 5.44 2.21
N SER A 109 33.81 4.50 2.26
CA SER A 109 33.77 3.36 3.16
C SER A 109 34.66 3.64 4.37
N TYR A 110 34.11 3.39 5.56
CA TYR A 110 34.82 3.55 6.83
C TYR A 110 34.63 2.29 7.68
N ASP A 111 35.69 1.83 8.32
CA ASP A 111 35.65 0.82 9.37
C ASP A 111 35.67 1.51 10.73
N TYR A 112 34.68 1.21 11.57
CA TYR A 112 34.71 1.65 12.95
C TYR A 112 35.52 0.67 13.81
N ARG A 113 36.69 1.10 14.28
CA ARG A 113 37.56 0.27 15.14
C ARG A 113 38.07 1.08 16.32
N GLY A 114 37.70 0.66 17.54
CA GLY A 114 38.22 1.23 18.79
C GLY A 114 37.87 2.71 18.99
N GLY A 115 36.64 3.12 18.66
CA GLY A 115 36.18 4.49 18.89
C GLY A 115 36.52 5.49 17.77
N ARG A 116 37.05 5.03 16.64
CA ARG A 116 37.45 5.89 15.50
C ARG A 116 36.99 5.31 14.17
N ASP A 117 36.63 6.20 13.26
CA ASP A 117 36.37 5.88 11.85
C ASP A 117 37.69 5.80 11.08
N LEU A 118 38.01 4.62 10.56
CA LEU A 118 39.17 4.38 9.71
C LEU A 118 38.72 4.35 8.26
N PHE A 119 39.22 5.27 7.43
CA PHE A 119 38.86 5.30 6.01
C PHE A 119 39.43 4.08 5.28
N ASN A 120 38.54 3.29 4.66
CA ASN A 120 38.89 2.07 3.93
C ASN A 120 38.99 2.28 2.42
N GLY A 121 38.47 3.40 1.91
CA GLY A 121 38.41 3.70 0.49
C GLY A 121 37.03 4.15 0.04
N TYR A 122 36.78 4.01 -1.24
CA TYR A 122 35.53 4.36 -1.90
C TYR A 122 34.77 3.10 -2.27
N GLU A 123 33.51 3.05 -1.91
CA GLU A 123 32.59 1.99 -2.29
C GLU A 123 31.77 2.42 -3.50
N ALA A 124 31.62 1.52 -4.47
CA ALA A 124 30.63 1.65 -5.52
C ALA A 124 29.73 0.41 -5.51
N SER A 125 28.43 0.61 -5.54
CA SER A 125 27.43 -0.45 -5.52
C SER A 125 26.32 -0.23 -6.54
N GLN A 126 25.76 -1.33 -7.03
CA GLN A 126 24.65 -1.32 -7.97
C GLN A 126 23.76 -2.53 -7.74
N VAL A 127 22.45 -2.34 -7.96
CA VAL A 127 21.43 -3.35 -7.73
C VAL A 127 20.74 -3.71 -9.04
N LEU A 128 20.47 -5.00 -9.24
CA LEU A 128 19.66 -5.51 -10.33
C LEU A 128 18.43 -6.19 -9.74
N ASP A 129 17.24 -5.66 -10.02
CA ASP A 129 15.99 -6.33 -9.72
C ASP A 129 15.64 -7.25 -10.89
N VAL A 130 15.43 -8.53 -10.59
CA VAL A 130 15.25 -9.58 -11.59
C VAL A 130 13.97 -10.36 -11.29
N THR A 131 13.18 -10.61 -12.33
CA THR A 131 12.00 -11.48 -12.29
C THR A 131 12.28 -12.77 -13.08
N LEU A 132 12.33 -13.89 -12.39
CA LEU A 132 12.46 -15.22 -12.99
C LEU A 132 11.09 -15.89 -13.05
N LYS A 133 10.51 -15.98 -14.25
CA LYS A 133 9.19 -16.58 -14.52
C LYS A 133 9.17 -18.11 -14.58
N ASP A 134 10.34 -18.74 -14.51
CA ASP A 134 10.48 -20.19 -14.47
C ASP A 134 11.22 -20.58 -13.19
N ILE A 135 10.44 -20.75 -12.12
CA ILE A 135 10.94 -21.11 -10.80
C ILE A 135 11.72 -22.44 -10.80
N THR A 136 11.47 -23.34 -11.75
CA THR A 136 12.15 -24.64 -11.84
C THR A 136 13.64 -24.49 -12.16
N ARG A 137 14.02 -23.36 -12.78
CA ARG A 137 15.41 -23.05 -13.12
C ARG A 137 16.16 -22.33 -12.01
N MET A 138 15.53 -22.05 -10.87
CA MET A 138 16.10 -21.26 -9.78
C MET A 138 17.39 -21.88 -9.21
N GLU A 139 17.44 -23.20 -9.03
CA GLU A 139 18.63 -23.89 -8.49
C GLU A 139 19.85 -23.67 -9.40
N ARG A 140 19.70 -23.96 -10.69
CA ARG A 140 20.76 -23.79 -11.70
C ARG A 140 21.12 -22.32 -11.92
N PHE A 141 20.12 -21.44 -11.92
CA PHE A 141 20.34 -19.99 -11.99
C PHE A 141 21.23 -19.52 -10.84
N THR A 142 20.91 -19.94 -9.62
CA THR A 142 21.67 -19.57 -8.42
C THR A 142 23.09 -20.13 -8.46
N GLU A 143 23.28 -21.37 -8.93
CA GLU A 143 24.60 -21.97 -9.11
C GLU A 143 25.48 -21.14 -10.07
N GLU A 144 24.97 -20.78 -11.25
CA GLU A 144 25.71 -19.93 -12.20
C GLU A 144 25.95 -18.51 -11.65
N LEU A 145 24.99 -17.98 -10.89
CA LEU A 145 25.10 -16.65 -10.30
C LEU A 145 26.18 -16.59 -9.21
N LEU A 146 26.29 -17.63 -8.38
CA LEU A 146 27.32 -17.73 -7.34
C LEU A 146 28.75 -17.84 -7.92
N ALA A 147 28.89 -18.23 -9.19
CA ALA A 147 30.16 -18.20 -9.90
C ALA A 147 30.62 -16.79 -10.31
N THR A 148 29.72 -15.80 -10.31
CA THR A 148 30.03 -14.40 -10.63
C THR A 148 30.60 -13.63 -9.42
N LYS A 149 31.03 -12.39 -9.64
CA LYS A 149 31.39 -11.44 -8.58
C LYS A 149 30.19 -10.79 -7.86
N ILE A 150 29.10 -11.54 -7.64
CA ILE A 150 27.97 -11.04 -6.87
C ILE A 150 28.32 -10.87 -5.40
N SER A 151 27.85 -9.79 -4.79
CA SER A 151 28.09 -9.50 -3.37
C SER A 151 26.92 -9.96 -2.49
N ARG A 152 25.68 -9.81 -2.96
CA ARG A 152 24.48 -10.13 -2.18
C ARG A 152 23.28 -10.50 -3.04
N ILE A 153 22.43 -11.39 -2.51
CA ILE A 153 21.09 -11.66 -3.03
C ILE A 153 20.10 -11.28 -1.94
N ASN A 154 19.18 -10.35 -2.24
CA ASN A 154 18.19 -9.82 -1.31
C ASN A 154 16.78 -10.03 -1.87
N ASN A 155 15.78 -9.83 -1.00
CA ASN A 155 14.37 -9.69 -1.38
C ASN A 155 13.84 -10.84 -2.25
N ILE A 156 14.24 -12.08 -1.96
CA ILE A 156 13.73 -13.24 -2.70
C ILE A 156 12.24 -13.39 -2.35
N ARG A 157 11.37 -13.10 -3.32
CA ARG A 157 9.92 -13.11 -3.20
C ARG A 157 9.32 -14.04 -4.24
N TYR A 158 8.63 -15.08 -3.79
CA TYR A 158 7.82 -15.92 -4.67
C TYR A 158 6.52 -15.23 -5.05
N ASN A 159 6.10 -15.40 -6.30
CA ASN A 159 4.90 -14.78 -6.82
C ASN A 159 4.28 -15.67 -7.93
N HIS A 160 3.17 -15.23 -8.49
CA HIS A 160 2.48 -15.92 -9.59
C HIS A 160 2.28 -14.98 -10.78
N THR A 161 2.55 -15.43 -12.01
CA THR A 161 2.40 -14.63 -13.24
C THR A 161 0.98 -14.11 -13.46
N LYS A 162 -0.01 -14.77 -12.85
CA LYS A 162 -1.44 -14.40 -12.87
C LYS A 162 -1.95 -13.79 -11.56
N SER A 163 -1.08 -13.29 -10.69
CA SER A 163 -1.44 -12.74 -9.37
C SER A 163 -2.60 -11.75 -9.43
N ASP A 164 -2.59 -10.80 -10.37
CA ASP A 164 -3.67 -9.83 -10.58
C ASP A 164 -5.02 -10.49 -10.89
N SER A 165 -5.02 -11.50 -11.76
CA SER A 165 -6.23 -12.22 -12.13
C SER A 165 -6.75 -13.06 -10.97
N ILE A 166 -5.85 -13.71 -10.23
CA ILE A 166 -6.19 -14.46 -9.01
C ILE A 166 -6.82 -13.50 -7.98
N MET A 167 -6.22 -12.34 -7.73
CA MET A 167 -6.77 -11.35 -6.80
C MET A 167 -8.15 -10.83 -7.22
N ARG A 168 -8.39 -10.61 -8.52
CA ARG A 168 -9.73 -10.25 -9.01
C ARG A 168 -10.76 -11.33 -8.70
N GLU A 169 -10.39 -12.60 -8.88
CA GLU A 169 -11.25 -13.73 -8.54
C GLU A 169 -11.49 -13.84 -7.02
N VAL A 170 -10.47 -13.65 -6.19
CA VAL A 170 -10.63 -13.61 -4.71
C VAL A 170 -11.61 -12.51 -4.32
N ASN A 171 -11.53 -11.33 -4.93
CA ASN A 171 -12.45 -10.24 -4.63
C ASN A 171 -13.91 -10.56 -5.01
N LEU A 172 -14.13 -11.28 -6.11
CA LEU A 172 -15.46 -11.75 -6.50
C LEU A 172 -16.00 -12.79 -5.51
N LEU A 173 -15.15 -13.73 -5.07
CA LEU A 173 -15.50 -14.71 -4.06
C LEU A 173 -15.85 -14.05 -2.71
N ALA A 174 -15.12 -12.99 -2.32
CA ALA A 174 -15.41 -12.24 -1.09
C ALA A 174 -16.76 -11.52 -1.17
N LEU A 175 -17.15 -11.01 -2.35
CA LEU A 175 -18.48 -10.42 -2.56
C LEU A 175 -19.58 -11.48 -2.48
N GLU A 176 -19.34 -12.67 -3.03
CA GLU A 176 -20.27 -13.79 -2.92
C GLU A 176 -20.45 -14.23 -1.46
N ASP A 177 -19.35 -14.32 -0.72
CA ASP A 177 -19.36 -14.64 0.71
C ASP A 177 -20.11 -13.57 1.53
N ALA A 178 -19.89 -12.29 1.26
CA ALA A 178 -20.63 -11.19 1.90
C ALA A 178 -22.14 -11.36 1.69
N ARG A 179 -22.57 -11.65 0.45
CA ARG A 179 -23.98 -11.88 0.14
C ARG A 179 -24.55 -13.11 0.85
N LYS A 180 -23.80 -14.22 0.90
CA LYS A 180 -24.19 -15.44 1.63
C LYS A 180 -24.35 -15.16 3.12
N THR A 181 -23.44 -14.39 3.71
CA THR A 181 -23.47 -14.00 5.12
C THR A 181 -24.70 -13.14 5.44
N ALA A 182 -24.98 -12.11 4.61
CA ALA A 182 -26.20 -11.32 4.77
C ALA A 182 -27.47 -12.17 4.69
N GLY A 183 -27.53 -13.11 3.74
CA GLY A 183 -28.63 -14.07 3.60
C GLY A 183 -28.86 -14.88 4.88
N LYS A 184 -27.82 -15.57 5.37
CA LYS A 184 -27.89 -16.38 6.60
C LYS A 184 -28.33 -15.57 7.82
N MET A 185 -27.87 -14.33 7.95
CA MET A 185 -28.25 -13.46 9.06
C MET A 185 -29.71 -13.02 8.96
N CYS A 186 -30.18 -12.67 7.76
CA CYS A 186 -31.57 -12.28 7.52
C CYS A 186 -32.53 -13.46 7.74
N ASP A 187 -32.20 -14.63 7.21
CA ASP A 187 -32.98 -15.88 7.39
C ASP A 187 -33.15 -16.22 8.87
N LYS A 188 -32.12 -15.97 9.70
CA LYS A 188 -32.17 -16.23 11.15
C LYS A 188 -33.04 -15.24 11.92
N MET A 189 -33.24 -14.05 11.37
CA MET A 189 -33.96 -12.94 11.99
C MET A 189 -35.37 -12.74 11.41
N ASP A 190 -35.82 -13.68 10.57
CA ASP A 190 -37.12 -13.64 9.87
C ASP A 190 -37.31 -12.35 9.04
N VAL A 191 -36.23 -11.86 8.42
CA VAL A 191 -36.22 -10.73 7.47
C VAL A 191 -35.61 -11.17 6.14
N SER A 192 -35.81 -10.38 5.09
CA SER A 192 -35.31 -10.67 3.74
C SER A 192 -34.21 -9.71 3.31
N VAL A 193 -33.19 -10.23 2.60
CA VAL A 193 -32.15 -9.40 1.97
C VAL A 193 -32.73 -8.69 0.75
N GLY A 194 -32.66 -7.36 0.74
CA GLY A 194 -33.10 -6.48 -0.32
C GLY A 194 -32.00 -6.08 -1.30
N LYS A 195 -32.20 -4.93 -1.97
CA LYS A 195 -31.24 -4.35 -2.92
C LYS A 195 -29.91 -4.02 -2.25
N VAL A 196 -28.84 -4.05 -3.03
CA VAL A 196 -27.52 -3.56 -2.62
C VAL A 196 -27.59 -2.04 -2.42
N LEU A 197 -27.13 -1.57 -1.27
CA LEU A 197 -27.03 -0.14 -0.94
C LEU A 197 -25.61 0.39 -1.08
N TYR A 198 -24.62 -0.43 -0.73
CA TYR A 198 -23.20 -0.07 -0.81
C TYR A 198 -22.34 -1.31 -1.02
N LEU A 199 -21.30 -1.18 -1.84
CA LEU A 199 -20.26 -2.20 -2.04
C LEU A 199 -18.89 -1.55 -2.01
N SER A 200 -17.96 -2.24 -1.37
CA SER A 200 -16.55 -1.87 -1.37
C SER A 200 -15.71 -3.14 -1.29
N ASN A 201 -14.79 -3.31 -2.23
CA ASN A 201 -13.73 -4.33 -2.15
C ASN A 201 -12.56 -3.88 -1.24
N TYR A 202 -12.79 -2.83 -0.46
CA TYR A 202 -11.85 -2.27 0.50
C TYR A 202 -12.54 -2.10 1.85
N ASN A 203 -11.91 -2.61 2.92
CA ASN A 203 -12.41 -2.41 4.26
C ASN A 203 -12.00 -1.03 4.79
N ARG A 204 -12.98 -0.13 4.96
CA ARG A 204 -12.75 1.26 5.38
C ARG A 204 -12.21 1.37 6.82
N SER A 205 -12.41 0.37 7.69
CA SER A 205 -11.90 0.40 9.06
C SER A 205 -10.43 0.01 9.19
N ASN A 206 -9.82 -0.59 8.17
CA ASN A 206 -8.41 -0.98 8.15
C ASN A 206 -7.61 -0.15 7.15
N ALA A 207 -7.57 1.17 7.38
CA ALA A 207 -6.91 2.12 6.47
C ALA A 207 -5.39 1.98 6.31
N PHE A 208 -4.79 1.00 6.98
CA PHE A 208 -3.36 0.72 6.98
C PHE A 208 -2.97 -0.53 6.17
N ASP A 209 -3.92 -1.31 5.67
CA ASP A 209 -3.63 -2.49 4.85
C ASP A 209 -3.81 -2.18 3.36
N ARG A 210 -2.90 -1.35 2.83
CA ARG A 210 -2.75 -1.13 1.37
C ARG A 210 -1.78 -2.13 0.74
N GLY A 211 -1.45 -3.21 1.44
CA GLY A 211 -0.58 -4.25 0.94
C GLY A 211 -1.42 -5.36 0.34
N VAL A 212 -1.13 -5.72 -0.91
CA VAL A 212 -1.21 -7.13 -1.27
C VAL A 212 -0.28 -7.84 -0.28
N SER A 213 -0.84 -8.48 0.76
CA SER A 213 -0.06 -9.32 1.66
C SER A 213 0.33 -10.57 0.89
N TYR A 214 1.44 -10.48 0.16
CA TYR A 214 2.15 -11.67 -0.31
C TYR A 214 2.65 -12.40 0.93
N ALA A 215 2.07 -13.56 1.23
CA ALA A 215 2.72 -14.54 2.09
C ALA A 215 3.95 -15.08 1.34
N GLY A 216 4.99 -14.25 1.28
CA GLY A 216 6.31 -14.57 0.74
C GLY A 216 7.31 -14.11 1.77
N SER A 217 7.95 -15.06 2.45
CA SER A 217 9.00 -14.80 3.41
C SER A 217 10.13 -13.99 2.75
N ASP A 218 10.45 -12.80 3.27
CA ASP A 218 11.58 -12.00 2.78
C ASP A 218 12.91 -12.65 3.20
N TYR A 219 13.53 -13.42 2.31
CA TYR A 219 14.86 -14.00 2.56
C TYR A 219 15.96 -13.02 2.14
N ASN A 220 16.84 -12.65 3.08
CA ASN A 220 18.06 -11.89 2.82
C ASN A 220 19.27 -12.83 2.96
N LEU A 221 20.06 -12.99 1.90
CA LEU A 221 21.26 -13.83 1.92
C LEU A 221 22.52 -12.97 1.78
N GLN A 222 23.27 -12.85 2.87
CA GLN A 222 24.58 -12.20 2.88
C GLN A 222 25.67 -13.23 2.53
N LEU A 223 26.32 -13.09 1.38
CA LEU A 223 27.29 -14.06 0.85
C LEU A 223 28.73 -13.83 1.37
N TYR A 224 28.89 -13.33 2.59
CA TYR A 224 30.23 -13.14 3.16
C TYR A 224 30.90 -14.49 3.46
N ASN A 225 32.14 -14.63 3.01
CA ASN A 225 32.97 -15.84 2.98
C ASN A 225 32.46 -16.93 2.02
N LYS A 226 33.18 -17.09 0.90
CA LYS A 226 33.04 -18.14 -0.12
C LYS A 226 33.30 -19.54 0.47
N GLY A 227 32.37 -20.03 1.30
CA GLY A 227 32.37 -21.36 1.89
C GLY A 227 31.15 -22.20 1.50
N PHE A 228 30.36 -21.75 0.52
CA PHE A 228 29.23 -22.52 0.01
C PHE A 228 29.73 -23.37 -1.16
N GLY A 229 30.10 -24.62 -0.87
CA GLY A 229 30.37 -25.63 -1.90
C GLY A 229 29.22 -25.66 -2.90
N GLY A 230 29.53 -25.74 -4.19
CA GLY A 230 28.68 -25.43 -5.34
C GLY A 230 27.37 -26.22 -5.52
N ALA A 231 26.80 -26.80 -4.48
CA ALA A 231 25.41 -27.23 -4.47
C ALA A 231 24.53 -26.01 -4.15
N GLY A 232 23.75 -25.55 -5.14
CA GLY A 232 22.72 -24.54 -4.92
C GLY A 232 21.77 -24.93 -3.76
N PHE A 233 21.28 -23.95 -3.02
CA PHE A 233 20.33 -24.20 -1.93
C PHE A 233 18.95 -24.52 -2.48
N LYS A 234 18.35 -25.63 -2.01
CA LYS A 234 16.95 -25.96 -2.28
C LYS A 234 16.03 -25.05 -1.47
N MET A 235 15.65 -23.90 -2.04
CA MET A 235 14.59 -23.07 -1.48
C MET A 235 13.25 -23.67 -1.93
N THR A 236 12.47 -24.22 -1.00
CA THR A 236 11.14 -24.73 -1.34
C THR A 236 10.18 -23.56 -1.38
N ALA A 237 9.49 -23.37 -2.49
CA ALA A 237 8.51 -22.31 -2.63
C ALA A 237 7.34 -22.56 -1.66
N GLU A 238 7.01 -21.58 -0.84
CA GLU A 238 5.83 -21.63 0.02
C GLU A 238 4.56 -21.43 -0.84
N ILE A 239 3.46 -22.08 -0.47
CA ILE A 239 2.17 -21.88 -1.14
C ILE A 239 1.73 -20.43 -0.90
N LEU A 240 1.41 -19.72 -1.98
CA LEU A 240 0.89 -18.35 -1.90
C LEU A 240 -0.55 -18.36 -1.43
N GLU A 241 -0.89 -17.49 -0.48
CA GLU A 241 -2.27 -17.22 -0.08
C GLU A 241 -2.71 -15.84 -0.55
N PHE A 242 -3.66 -15.81 -1.47
CA PHE A 242 -4.32 -14.59 -1.93
C PHE A 242 -5.59 -14.38 -1.11
N ARG A 243 -5.62 -13.32 -0.31
CA ARG A 243 -6.74 -13.01 0.59
C ARG A 243 -7.45 -11.72 0.16
N GLY A 244 -8.76 -11.71 0.27
CA GLY A 244 -9.58 -10.55 -0.06
C GLY A 244 -10.76 -10.43 0.89
N SER A 245 -11.20 -9.19 1.09
CA SER A 245 -12.37 -8.85 1.89
C SER A 245 -13.28 -7.94 1.10
N ALA A 246 -14.59 -8.13 1.24
CA ALA A 246 -15.57 -7.24 0.63
C ALA A 246 -16.58 -6.79 1.68
N TYR A 247 -16.78 -5.48 1.78
CA TYR A 247 -17.82 -4.90 2.61
C TYR A 247 -19.05 -4.61 1.75
N ALA A 248 -20.21 -5.01 2.24
CA ALA A 248 -21.48 -4.81 1.57
C ALA A 248 -22.55 -4.37 2.56
N SER A 249 -23.37 -3.40 2.14
CA SER A 249 -24.62 -3.05 2.81
C SER A 249 -25.79 -3.39 1.90
N PHE A 250 -26.80 -4.05 2.46
CA PHE A 250 -28.03 -4.41 1.77
C PHE A 250 -29.22 -3.84 2.53
N ALA A 251 -30.25 -3.42 1.80
CA ALA A 251 -31.54 -3.12 2.42
C ALA A 251 -32.10 -4.40 3.05
N ILE A 252 -32.90 -4.28 4.09
CA ILE A 252 -33.65 -5.40 4.67
C ILE A 252 -35.14 -5.09 4.67
N ASN A 253 -35.96 -6.09 4.35
CA ASN A 253 -37.43 -6.00 4.37
C ASN A 253 -38.03 -7.03 5.32
#